data_AF-A0A0G1EQE3-F1
#
_entry.id   AF-A0A0G1EQE3-F1
#
_cell.length_a   1.000
_cell.length_b   1.000
_cell.length_c   1.000
_cell.angle_alpha   90.00
_cell.angle_beta   90.00
_cell.angle_gamma   90.00
#
_symmetry.space_group_name_H-M   'P 1'
#
loop_
_entity.id
_entity.type
_entity.pdbx_description
1 polymer ?
#
loop_
_entity_poly.entity_id
_entity_poly.type
_entity_poly.pdbx_seq_one_letter_code
_entity_poly.pdbx_strand_id
1 'polypeptide(L)'
;MLLSENINFGLIRVPTIQLVLLIGFVFWIFVMWYEARKDGFDDERFFDLVVVSTISAALFYYLFGLLYTYISIYRPNNPLLSLSYEVAISFLILFGAFLPPFYFSNKRQWSIFRIFDIYSLAFGFFLVFVSLGKYLIDGSMNYLLIAVLTLAFYLGVLRFRGYRFVSGLVFSLFSFYLAVIIGIFFKSWGYLLFSGALFIIGLLNLYYRSKKYMNTRNLPKEFIELVKRQLIRKEEELQKEQTGLLKDDPYLQTGRTESNSEYMDEAILEDTRKTVSDARLNIAQTMLIEVKKALAAIKIGKYGICEVCGDPIDKARLKAYPQATTCLKHADGE
;
A
#
# COMPACT_ATOMS: atom_id res chain seq x y z
N MET A 1 -20.76 15.09 30.59
CA MET A 1 -21.43 14.65 29.35
C MET A 1 -21.59 15.85 28.44
N LEU A 2 -20.91 15.87 27.30
CA LEU A 2 -21.05 16.94 26.29
C LEU A 2 -22.08 16.57 25.21
N LEU A 3 -22.27 15.28 24.97
CA LEU A 3 -23.34 14.72 24.12
C LEU A 3 -24.22 13.77 24.96
N SER A 4 -25.49 13.63 24.56
CA SER A 4 -26.39 12.64 25.14
C SER A 4 -25.97 11.22 24.72
N GLU A 5 -26.28 10.21 25.53
CA GLU A 5 -26.04 8.80 25.16
C GLU A 5 -26.89 8.35 23.97
N ASN A 6 -28.09 8.93 23.83
CA ASN A 6 -29.04 8.63 22.78
C ASN A 6 -29.52 9.91 22.11
N ILE A 7 -29.68 9.85 20.79
CA ILE A 7 -30.34 10.88 19.98
C ILE A 7 -31.72 10.34 19.60
N ASN A 8 -32.75 11.12 19.91
CA ASN A 8 -34.13 10.76 19.62
C ASN A 8 -34.55 11.35 18.26
N PHE A 9 -34.81 10.49 17.28
CA PHE A 9 -35.44 10.86 16.02
C PHE A 9 -36.93 10.47 16.09
N GLY A 10 -37.72 11.33 16.72
CA GLY A 10 -39.13 11.04 16.99
C GLY A 10 -39.30 9.79 17.87
N LEU A 11 -39.76 8.69 17.26
CA LEU A 11 -39.97 7.40 17.94
C LEU A 11 -38.72 6.52 17.99
N ILE A 12 -37.71 6.79 17.16
CA ILE A 12 -36.50 5.98 17.08
C ILE A 12 -35.43 6.56 18.00
N ARG A 13 -34.93 5.75 18.93
CA ARG A 13 -33.77 6.10 19.78
C ARG A 13 -32.53 5.49 19.17
N VAL A 14 -31.59 6.33 18.75
CA VAL A 14 -30.32 5.91 18.18
C VAL A 14 -29.20 6.21 19.18
N PRO A 15 -28.42 5.21 19.62
CA PRO A 15 -27.25 5.45 20.44
C PRO A 15 -26.26 6.37 19.73
N THR A 16 -25.83 7.44 20.40
CA THR A 16 -24.93 8.45 19.83
C THR A 16 -23.61 7.83 19.35
N ILE A 17 -23.14 6.78 20.03
CA ILE A 17 -21.94 6.03 19.63
C ILE A 17 -22.07 5.40 18.24
N GLN A 18 -23.27 4.97 17.81
CA GLN A 18 -23.47 4.40 16.48
C GLN A 18 -23.30 5.45 15.38
N LEU A 19 -23.74 6.69 15.64
CA LEU A 19 -23.54 7.80 14.72
C LEU A 19 -22.05 8.18 14.63
N VAL A 20 -21.34 8.20 15.76
CA VAL A 20 -19.88 8.41 15.78
C VAL A 20 -19.17 7.33 14.96
N LEU A 21 -19.55 6.06 15.13
CA LEU A 21 -18.98 4.94 14.38
C LEU A 21 -19.28 5.05 12.88
N LEU A 22 -20.49 5.44 12.49
CA LEU A 22 -20.88 5.65 11.09
C LEU A 22 -20.04 6.76 10.45
N ILE A 23 -19.94 7.92 11.10
CA ILE A 23 -19.14 9.06 10.62
C ILE A 23 -17.66 8.67 10.52
N GLY A 24 -17.13 8.02 11.57
CA GLY A 24 -15.77 7.51 11.58
C GLY A 24 -15.52 6.51 10.44
N PHE A 25 -16.48 5.63 10.15
CA PHE A 25 -16.38 4.65 9.07
C PHE A 25 -16.34 5.30 7.68
N VAL A 26 -17.12 6.36 7.45
CA VAL A 26 -17.04 7.14 6.20
C VAL A 26 -15.66 7.77 6.03
N PHE A 27 -15.12 8.38 7.08
CA PHE A 27 -13.76 8.92 7.07
C PHE A 27 -12.70 7.84 6.88
N TRP A 28 -12.89 6.67 7.49
CA TRP A 28 -12.01 5.51 7.34
C TRP A 28 -11.95 5.07 5.87
N ILE A 29 -13.09 4.93 5.19
CA ILE A 29 -13.14 4.61 3.74
C ILE A 29 -12.42 5.70 2.93
N PHE A 30 -12.66 6.97 3.23
CA PHE A 30 -12.04 8.08 2.52
C PHE A 30 -10.51 8.06 2.64
N VAL A 31 -9.98 7.83 3.86
CA VAL A 31 -8.53 7.72 4.08
C VAL A 31 -7.96 6.49 3.37
N MET A 32 -8.66 5.35 3.41
CA MET A 32 -8.28 4.14 2.67
C MET A 32 -8.12 4.43 1.18
N TRP A 33 -9.11 5.06 0.56
CA TRP A 33 -9.10 5.41 -0.86
C TRP A 33 -7.99 6.40 -1.20
N TYR A 34 -7.91 7.52 -0.47
CA TYR A 34 -6.92 8.57 -0.71
C TYR A 34 -5.48 8.03 -0.65
N GLU A 35 -5.20 7.21 0.37
CA GLU A 35 -3.86 6.69 0.59
C GLU A 35 -3.50 5.53 -0.34
N ALA A 36 -4.47 4.71 -0.72
CA ALA A 36 -4.27 3.68 -1.74
C ALA A 36 -3.92 4.30 -3.10
N ARG A 37 -4.63 5.35 -3.49
CA ARG A 37 -4.36 6.09 -4.73
C ARG A 37 -2.97 6.73 -4.72
N LYS A 38 -2.59 7.34 -3.59
CA LYS A 38 -1.24 7.89 -3.40
C LYS A 38 -0.14 6.81 -3.51
N ASP A 39 -0.45 5.60 -3.04
CA ASP A 39 0.42 4.44 -3.15
C ASP A 39 0.36 3.75 -4.55
N GLY A 40 -0.42 4.28 -5.49
CA GLY A 40 -0.50 3.77 -6.86
C GLY A 40 -1.27 2.45 -7.01
N PHE A 41 -2.17 2.16 -6.07
CA PHE A 41 -3.14 1.08 -6.24
C PHE A 41 -4.24 1.49 -7.23
N ASP A 42 -4.82 0.50 -7.90
CA ASP A 42 -6.02 0.67 -8.73
C ASP A 42 -7.23 0.98 -7.83
N ASP A 43 -7.88 2.12 -8.08
CA ASP A 43 -8.93 2.67 -7.22
C ASP A 43 -10.13 1.70 -7.08
N GLU A 44 -10.58 1.09 -8.17
CA GLU A 44 -11.74 0.18 -8.17
C GLU A 44 -11.42 -1.12 -7.44
N ARG A 45 -10.29 -1.73 -7.78
CA ARG A 45 -9.89 -3.02 -7.18
C ARG A 45 -9.54 -2.89 -5.70
N PHE A 46 -8.97 -1.75 -5.30
CA PHE A 46 -8.67 -1.51 -3.90
C PHE A 46 -9.96 -1.27 -3.11
N PHE A 47 -10.94 -0.59 -3.71
CA PHE A 47 -12.27 -0.45 -3.11
C PHE A 47 -12.95 -1.81 -2.91
N ASP A 48 -12.87 -2.73 -3.87
CA ASP A 48 -13.36 -4.12 -3.71
C ASP A 48 -12.74 -4.79 -2.48
N LEU A 49 -11.43 -4.66 -2.31
CA LEU A 49 -10.72 -5.20 -1.14
C LEU A 49 -11.27 -4.61 0.17
N VAL A 50 -11.51 -3.30 0.23
CA VAL A 50 -12.07 -2.62 1.41
C VAL A 50 -13.48 -3.13 1.73
N VAL A 51 -14.34 -3.25 0.71
CA VAL A 51 -15.70 -3.76 0.86
C VAL A 51 -15.69 -5.21 1.34
N VAL A 52 -14.90 -6.08 0.71
CA VAL A 52 -14.80 -7.50 1.10
C VAL A 52 -14.24 -7.64 2.51
N SER A 53 -13.26 -6.81 2.90
CA SER A 53 -12.71 -6.78 4.27
C SER A 53 -13.77 -6.38 5.30
N THR A 54 -14.60 -5.39 4.96
CA THR A 54 -15.68 -4.92 5.83
C THR A 54 -16.77 -5.98 5.98
N ILE A 55 -17.20 -6.60 4.88
CA ILE A 55 -18.21 -7.68 4.90
C ILE A 55 -17.68 -8.88 5.67
N SER A 56 -16.42 -9.26 5.47
CA SER A 56 -15.80 -10.37 6.21
C SER A 56 -15.75 -10.07 7.70
N ALA A 57 -15.31 -8.87 8.10
CA ALA A 57 -15.30 -8.45 9.50
C ALA A 57 -16.71 -8.46 10.13
N ALA A 58 -17.72 -7.99 9.40
CA ALA A 58 -19.12 -8.02 9.85
C ALA A 58 -19.67 -9.45 9.97
N LEU A 59 -19.30 -10.34 9.06
CA LEU A 59 -19.67 -11.76 9.13
C LEU A 59 -19.06 -12.43 10.37
N PHE A 60 -17.77 -12.20 10.65
CA PHE A 60 -17.11 -12.72 11.86
C PHE A 60 -17.75 -12.15 13.13
N TYR A 61 -18.11 -10.87 13.13
CA TYR A 61 -18.84 -10.25 14.23
C TYR A 61 -20.18 -10.96 14.49
N TYR A 62 -20.97 -11.14 13.45
CA TYR A 62 -22.29 -11.77 13.53
C TYR A 62 -22.21 -13.23 13.97
N LEU A 63 -21.34 -14.03 13.34
CA LEU A 63 -21.16 -15.44 13.66
C LEU A 63 -20.67 -15.65 15.10
N PHE A 64 -19.75 -14.81 15.58
CA PHE A 64 -19.32 -14.88 16.97
C PHE A 64 -20.42 -14.47 17.95
N GLY A 65 -21.21 -13.45 17.62
CA GLY A 65 -22.38 -13.06 18.43
C GLY A 65 -23.38 -14.21 18.59
N LEU A 66 -23.68 -14.92 17.51
CA LEU A 66 -24.53 -16.12 17.54
C LEU A 66 -23.91 -17.22 18.41
N LEU A 67 -22.63 -17.53 18.21
CA LEU A 67 -21.91 -18.55 18.97
C LEU A 67 -21.85 -18.22 20.47
N TYR A 68 -21.52 -16.98 20.81
CA TYR A 68 -21.41 -16.51 22.19
C TYR A 68 -22.77 -16.61 22.90
N THR A 69 -23.85 -16.16 22.24
CA THR A 69 -25.21 -16.25 22.77
C THR A 69 -25.60 -17.71 23.00
N TYR A 70 -25.37 -18.59 22.02
CA TYR A 70 -25.62 -20.01 22.14
C TYR A 70 -24.86 -20.64 23.32
N ILE A 71 -23.56 -20.38 23.46
CA ILE A 71 -22.75 -20.90 24.57
C ILE A 71 -23.24 -20.35 25.91
N SER A 72 -23.58 -19.06 25.98
CA SER A 72 -24.08 -18.44 27.22
C SER A 72 -25.38 -19.08 27.73
N ILE A 73 -26.25 -19.52 26.83
CA ILE A 73 -27.54 -20.13 27.17
C ILE A 73 -27.39 -21.63 27.47
N TYR A 74 -26.68 -22.38 26.60
CA TYR A 74 -26.67 -23.84 26.65
C TYR A 74 -25.43 -24.45 27.33
N ARG A 75 -24.33 -23.71 27.47
CA ARG A 75 -23.06 -24.17 28.05
C ARG A 75 -22.40 -23.07 28.91
N PRO A 76 -23.05 -22.59 29.98
CA PRO A 76 -22.58 -21.44 30.75
C PRO A 76 -21.23 -21.65 31.45
N ASN A 77 -20.82 -22.90 31.70
CA ASN A 77 -19.52 -23.21 32.32
C ASN A 77 -18.37 -23.33 31.31
N ASN A 78 -18.57 -22.95 30.05
CA ASN A 78 -17.54 -23.05 29.02
C ASN A 78 -16.43 -22.02 29.28
N PRO A 79 -15.13 -22.41 29.25
CA PRO A 79 -14.01 -21.49 29.46
C PRO A 79 -13.98 -20.33 28.46
N LEU A 80 -14.63 -20.44 27.30
CA LEU A 80 -14.70 -19.37 26.31
C LEU A 80 -15.42 -18.11 26.83
N LEU A 81 -16.31 -18.25 27.82
CA LEU A 81 -17.00 -17.14 28.48
C LEU A 81 -16.13 -16.43 29.52
N SER A 82 -14.96 -16.98 29.88
CA SER A 82 -14.01 -16.32 30.79
C SER A 82 -13.29 -15.13 30.14
N LEU A 83 -13.23 -15.10 28.81
CA LEU A 83 -12.71 -13.97 28.06
C LEU A 83 -13.80 -12.90 27.94
N SER A 84 -13.45 -11.64 28.21
CA SER A 84 -14.38 -10.52 28.03
C SER A 84 -14.88 -10.49 26.57
N TYR A 85 -16.21 -10.44 26.40
CA TYR A 85 -16.86 -10.41 25.09
C TYR A 85 -16.23 -9.38 24.14
N GLU A 86 -15.95 -8.17 24.63
CA GLU A 86 -15.32 -7.07 23.88
C GLU A 86 -13.94 -7.42 23.31
N VAL A 87 -13.11 -8.15 24.06
CA VAL A 87 -11.78 -8.57 23.60
C VAL A 87 -11.91 -9.69 22.56
N ALA A 88 -12.78 -10.66 22.83
CA ALA A 88 -13.01 -11.80 21.95
C ALA A 88 -13.54 -11.35 20.58
N ILE A 89 -14.55 -10.48 20.57
CA ILE A 89 -15.12 -9.92 19.36
C ILE A 89 -14.10 -9.06 18.61
N SER A 90 -13.29 -8.24 19.31
CA SER A 90 -12.26 -7.41 18.68
C SER A 90 -11.21 -8.25 17.94
N PHE A 91 -10.78 -9.38 18.52
CA PHE A 91 -9.84 -10.28 17.88
C PHE A 91 -10.43 -10.92 16.61
N LEU A 92 -11.70 -11.34 16.66
CA LEU A 92 -12.36 -12.00 15.54
C LEU A 92 -12.72 -11.03 14.40
N ILE A 93 -13.12 -9.81 14.72
CA ILE A 93 -13.29 -8.74 13.72
C ILE A 93 -11.97 -8.47 13.01
N LEU A 94 -10.87 -8.32 13.76
CA LEU A 94 -9.54 -8.09 13.21
C LEU A 94 -9.09 -9.26 12.34
N PHE A 95 -9.31 -10.50 12.79
CA PHE A 95 -9.02 -11.69 12.02
C PHE A 95 -9.80 -11.74 10.70
N GLY A 96 -11.13 -11.49 10.75
CA GLY A 96 -11.98 -11.41 9.57
C GLY A 96 -11.55 -10.31 8.59
N ALA A 97 -11.22 -9.12 9.10
CA ALA A 97 -10.75 -8.01 8.29
C ALA A 97 -9.39 -8.29 7.60
N PHE A 98 -8.54 -9.14 8.17
CA PHE A 98 -7.20 -9.43 7.65
C PHE A 98 -7.16 -10.56 6.62
N LEU A 99 -8.20 -11.41 6.51
CA LEU A 99 -8.24 -12.48 5.52
C LEU A 99 -8.24 -11.95 4.06
N PRO A 100 -9.08 -10.98 3.66
CA PRO A 100 -9.13 -10.53 2.28
C PRO A 100 -7.85 -9.89 1.75
N PRO A 101 -7.09 -9.07 2.53
CA PRO A 101 -5.78 -8.58 2.13
C PRO A 101 -4.83 -9.68 1.62
N PHE A 102 -4.79 -10.85 2.26
CA PHE A 102 -3.94 -11.96 1.80
C PHE A 102 -4.40 -12.52 0.45
N TYR A 103 -5.71 -12.68 0.26
CA TYR A 103 -6.27 -13.15 -1.01
C TYR A 103 -5.98 -12.17 -2.15
N PHE A 104 -6.27 -10.88 -1.96
CA PHE A 104 -6.05 -9.85 -2.98
C PHE A 104 -4.56 -9.63 -3.24
N SER A 105 -3.72 -9.65 -2.21
CA SER A 105 -2.26 -9.54 -2.36
C SER A 105 -1.70 -10.64 -3.25
N ASN A 106 -2.15 -11.89 -3.07
CA ASN A 106 -1.70 -13.01 -3.90
C ASN A 106 -2.28 -12.91 -5.32
N LYS A 107 -3.57 -12.61 -5.47
CA LYS A 107 -4.26 -12.55 -6.76
C LYS A 107 -3.77 -11.41 -7.65
N ARG A 108 -3.45 -10.25 -7.06
CA ARG A 108 -3.08 -9.01 -7.78
C ARG A 108 -1.60 -8.66 -7.67
N GLN A 109 -0.78 -9.55 -7.10
CA GLN A 109 0.65 -9.33 -6.91
C GLN A 109 1.00 -8.08 -6.08
N TRP A 110 0.04 -7.57 -5.31
CA TRP A 110 0.23 -6.42 -4.44
C TRP A 110 1.07 -6.79 -3.23
N SER A 111 1.83 -5.81 -2.71
CA SER A 111 2.59 -6.00 -1.49
C SER A 111 1.67 -5.96 -0.27
N ILE A 112 1.50 -7.09 0.42
CA ILE A 112 0.70 -7.19 1.65
C ILE A 112 1.11 -6.15 2.70
N PHE A 113 2.42 -5.84 2.76
CA PHE A 113 2.98 -4.85 3.67
C PHE A 113 2.46 -3.43 3.40
N ARG A 114 2.29 -3.07 2.12
CA ARG A 114 1.74 -1.75 1.72
C ARG A 114 0.26 -1.66 2.06
N ILE A 115 -0.49 -2.73 1.80
CA ILE A 115 -1.91 -2.82 2.16
C ILE A 115 -2.06 -2.60 3.67
N PHE A 116 -1.28 -3.31 4.49
CA PHE A 116 -1.35 -3.17 5.94
C PHE A 116 -0.90 -1.80 6.47
N ASP A 117 0.05 -1.13 5.82
CA ASP A 117 0.39 0.26 6.15
C ASP A 117 -0.81 1.21 5.92
N ILE A 118 -1.52 1.06 4.79
CA ILE A 118 -2.72 1.84 4.48
C ILE A 118 -3.83 1.55 5.51
N TYR A 119 -4.10 0.27 5.80
CA TYR A 119 -5.10 -0.14 6.80
C TYR A 119 -4.80 0.46 8.18
N SER A 120 -3.54 0.46 8.59
CA SER A 120 -3.11 1.00 9.88
C SER A 120 -3.35 2.51 9.99
N LEU A 121 -3.09 3.24 8.92
CA LEU A 121 -3.28 4.68 8.89
C LEU A 121 -4.76 5.06 8.90
N ALA A 122 -5.56 4.39 8.08
CA ALA A 122 -7.01 4.60 8.11
C ALA A 122 -7.59 4.24 9.48
N PHE A 123 -7.21 3.08 10.05
CA PHE A 123 -7.71 2.65 11.35
C PHE A 123 -7.23 3.57 12.48
N GLY A 124 -6.00 4.09 12.42
CA GLY A 124 -5.51 5.09 13.37
C GLY A 124 -6.38 6.36 13.35
N PHE A 125 -6.74 6.86 12.17
CA PHE A 125 -7.64 8.01 12.05
C PHE A 125 -9.05 7.70 12.57
N PHE A 126 -9.58 6.52 12.25
CA PHE A 126 -10.85 6.03 12.78
C PHE A 126 -10.86 6.01 14.31
N LEU A 127 -9.79 5.52 14.94
CA LEU A 127 -9.67 5.47 16.40
C LEU A 127 -9.63 6.87 17.04
N VAL A 128 -9.09 7.89 16.39
CA VAL A 128 -9.20 9.29 16.86
C VAL A 128 -10.66 9.70 16.98
N PHE A 129 -11.47 9.44 15.93
CA PHE A 129 -12.89 9.76 15.96
C PHE A 129 -13.66 8.99 17.02
N VAL A 130 -13.41 7.69 17.15
CA VAL A 130 -14.10 6.83 18.13
C VAL A 130 -13.74 7.24 19.56
N SER A 131 -12.46 7.49 19.85
CA SER A 131 -12.02 7.91 21.18
C SER A 131 -12.52 9.31 21.55
N LEU A 132 -12.51 10.26 20.61
CA LEU A 132 -13.09 11.58 20.84
C LEU A 132 -14.60 11.50 21.07
N GLY A 133 -15.32 10.70 20.27
CA GLY A 133 -16.76 10.49 20.46
C GLY A 133 -17.09 9.84 21.82
N LYS A 134 -16.32 8.83 22.25
CA LYS A 134 -16.44 8.26 23.60
C LYS A 134 -16.16 9.28 24.69
N TYR A 135 -15.19 10.18 24.51
CA TYR A 135 -14.98 11.27 25.45
C TYR A 135 -16.19 12.21 25.52
N LEU A 136 -16.78 12.60 24.38
CA LEU A 136 -17.93 13.49 24.35
C LEU A 136 -19.17 12.88 25.02
N ILE A 137 -19.35 11.57 24.89
CA ILE A 137 -20.43 10.81 25.53
C ILE A 137 -20.10 10.58 27.00
N ASP A 138 -19.04 9.85 27.34
CA ASP A 138 -18.80 9.40 28.72
C ASP A 138 -18.17 10.48 29.63
N GLY A 139 -17.54 11.51 29.05
CA GLY A 139 -16.81 12.55 29.77
C GLY A 139 -15.48 12.10 30.39
N SER A 140 -15.05 10.85 30.15
CA SER A 140 -13.85 10.28 30.77
C SER A 140 -12.56 10.81 30.12
N MET A 141 -11.68 11.38 30.94
CA MET A 141 -10.38 11.92 30.50
C MET A 141 -9.48 10.86 29.85
N ASN A 142 -9.66 9.58 30.16
CA ASN A 142 -8.92 8.50 29.52
C ASN A 142 -9.14 8.48 28.00
N TYR A 143 -10.38 8.66 27.56
CA TYR A 143 -10.70 8.68 26.13
C TYR A 143 -10.16 9.91 25.41
N LEU A 144 -10.13 11.07 26.09
CA LEU A 144 -9.48 12.26 25.57
C LEU A 144 -7.98 12.06 25.39
N LEU A 145 -7.30 11.49 26.40
CA LEU A 145 -5.87 11.19 26.32
C LEU A 145 -5.57 10.19 25.18
N ILE A 146 -6.39 9.13 25.04
CA ILE A 146 -6.28 8.19 23.92
C ILE A 146 -6.43 8.94 22.58
N ALA A 147 -7.42 9.82 22.44
CA ALA A 147 -7.64 10.58 21.21
C ALA A 147 -6.43 11.47 20.86
N VAL A 148 -5.91 12.21 21.83
CA VAL A 148 -4.75 13.09 21.66
C VAL A 148 -3.49 12.30 21.31
N LEU A 149 -3.21 11.20 22.02
CA LEU A 149 -2.07 10.34 21.73
C LEU A 149 -2.18 9.68 20.35
N THR A 150 -3.39 9.23 19.98
CA THR A 150 -3.63 8.61 18.66
C THR A 150 -3.46 9.62 17.54
N LEU A 151 -3.95 10.84 17.73
CA LEU A 151 -3.79 11.93 16.78
C LEU A 151 -2.33 12.33 16.63
N ALA A 152 -1.59 12.45 17.74
CA ALA A 152 -0.16 12.76 17.72
C ALA A 152 0.64 11.67 16.99
N PHE A 153 0.33 10.38 17.25
CA PHE A 153 0.91 9.26 16.52
C PHE A 153 0.60 9.35 15.02
N TYR A 154 -0.67 9.55 14.65
CA TYR A 154 -1.13 9.64 13.27
C TYR A 154 -0.44 10.78 12.50
N LEU A 155 -0.41 11.99 13.07
CA LEU A 155 0.28 13.14 12.48
C LEU A 155 1.79 12.91 12.37
N GLY A 156 2.39 12.26 13.37
CA GLY A 156 3.79 11.84 13.34
C GLY A 156 4.09 10.92 12.16
N VAL A 157 3.26 9.90 11.93
CA VAL A 157 3.42 9.00 10.79
C VAL A 157 3.22 9.73 9.46
N LEU A 158 2.18 10.57 9.34
CA LEU A 158 1.92 11.35 8.12
C LEU A 158 3.08 12.26 7.74
N ARG A 159 3.72 12.92 8.72
CA ARG A 159 4.87 13.81 8.48
C ARG A 159 6.04 13.10 7.80
N PHE A 160 6.21 11.81 8.06
CA PHE A 160 7.30 11.00 7.50
C PHE A 160 6.87 10.09 6.34
N ARG A 161 5.56 10.05 6.01
CA ARG A 161 4.99 9.23 4.93
C ARG A 161 5.20 9.89 3.57
N GLY A 162 6.12 9.33 2.76
CA GLY A 162 6.33 9.73 1.36
C GLY A 162 7.76 9.60 0.86
N TYR A 163 8.76 9.59 1.75
CA TYR A 163 10.17 9.52 1.32
C TYR A 163 11.06 8.52 2.07
N ARG A 164 10.64 7.98 3.24
CA ARG A 164 11.55 7.20 4.11
C ARG A 164 11.04 5.85 4.64
N PHE A 165 9.75 5.56 4.63
CA PHE A 165 9.28 4.31 5.22
C PHE A 165 9.35 3.15 4.24
N VAL A 166 10.09 2.12 4.64
CA VAL A 166 10.02 0.79 4.03
C VAL A 166 8.61 0.26 4.28
N SER A 167 7.97 -0.33 3.27
CA SER A 167 6.63 -0.88 3.44
C SER A 167 6.58 -1.91 4.58
N GLY A 168 5.49 -1.88 5.35
CA GLY A 168 5.25 -2.67 6.56
C GLY A 168 5.69 -1.98 7.85
N LEU A 169 6.52 -0.93 7.78
CA LEU A 169 7.00 -0.26 9.00
C LEU A 169 5.88 0.49 9.72
N VAL A 170 4.98 1.14 8.97
CA VAL A 170 3.86 1.89 9.54
C VAL A 170 2.92 0.95 10.29
N PHE A 171 2.60 -0.21 9.71
CA PHE A 171 1.81 -1.24 10.37
C PHE A 171 2.43 -1.73 11.68
N SER A 172 3.74 -1.99 11.68
CA SER A 172 4.43 -2.43 12.90
C SER A 172 4.46 -1.34 13.98
N LEU A 173 4.76 -0.09 13.63
CA LEU A 173 4.70 1.03 14.58
C LEU A 173 3.30 1.19 15.15
N PHE A 174 2.27 1.07 14.32
CA PHE A 174 0.89 1.18 14.76
C PHE A 174 0.48 0.03 15.68
N SER A 175 0.92 -1.20 15.38
CA SER A 175 0.67 -2.36 16.24
C SER A 175 1.34 -2.23 17.61
N PHE A 176 2.59 -1.72 17.67
CA PHE A 176 3.26 -1.42 18.93
C PHE A 176 2.55 -0.29 19.70
N TYR A 177 2.14 0.76 18.99
CA TYR A 177 1.37 1.84 19.56
C TYR A 177 0.07 1.35 20.19
N LEU A 178 -0.72 0.54 19.47
CA LEU A 178 -1.96 -0.05 19.99
C LEU A 178 -1.69 -0.97 21.20
N ALA A 179 -0.65 -1.80 21.14
CA ALA A 179 -0.28 -2.65 22.26
C ALA A 179 0.00 -1.83 23.53
N VAL A 180 0.75 -0.73 23.41
CA VAL A 180 1.05 0.16 24.54
C VAL A 180 -0.20 0.86 25.06
N ILE A 181 -1.03 1.43 24.18
CA ILE A 181 -2.28 2.10 24.60
C ILE A 181 -3.22 1.14 25.32
N ILE A 182 -3.41 -0.06 24.77
CA ILE A 182 -4.29 -1.07 25.36
C ILE A 182 -3.74 -1.51 26.72
N GLY A 183 -2.43 -1.77 26.83
CA GLY A 183 -1.81 -2.17 28.09
C GLY A 183 -1.87 -1.11 29.19
N ILE A 184 -1.77 0.19 28.83
CA ILE A 184 -1.81 1.29 29.80
C ILE A 184 -3.24 1.57 30.28
N PHE A 185 -4.19 1.68 29.36
CA PHE A 185 -5.54 2.16 29.65
C PHE A 185 -6.54 1.05 29.98
N PHE A 186 -6.33 -0.17 29.48
CA PHE A 186 -7.26 -1.30 29.63
C PHE A 186 -6.54 -2.46 30.36
N LYS A 187 -6.33 -2.30 31.67
CA LYS A 187 -5.54 -3.21 32.53
C LYS A 187 -6.19 -4.56 32.86
N SER A 188 -7.11 -5.05 32.03
CA SER A 188 -7.73 -6.37 32.23
C SER A 188 -6.94 -7.47 31.53
N TRP A 189 -6.96 -8.68 32.09
CA TRP A 189 -6.14 -9.80 31.63
C TRP A 189 -6.34 -10.13 30.14
N GLY A 190 -7.58 -10.05 29.64
CA GLY A 190 -7.87 -10.26 28.22
C GLY A 190 -7.23 -9.21 27.31
N TYR A 191 -7.26 -7.94 27.71
CA TYR A 191 -6.64 -6.84 26.97
C TYR A 191 -5.11 -6.93 26.98
N LEU A 192 -4.50 -7.43 28.06
CA LEU A 192 -3.07 -7.69 28.12
C LEU A 192 -2.64 -8.77 27.12
N LEU A 193 -3.37 -9.89 27.03
CA LEU A 193 -3.11 -10.93 26.01
C LEU A 193 -3.23 -10.37 24.59
N PHE A 194 -4.27 -9.57 24.34
CA PHE A 194 -4.47 -8.93 23.04
C PHE A 194 -3.34 -7.95 22.70
N SER A 195 -2.88 -7.17 23.67
CA SER A 195 -1.73 -6.26 23.49
C SER A 195 -0.44 -7.02 23.17
N GLY A 196 -0.20 -8.15 23.86
CA GLY A 196 0.92 -9.04 23.57
C GLY A 196 0.85 -9.62 22.15
N ALA A 197 -0.33 -10.05 21.72
CA ALA A 197 -0.54 -10.54 20.35
C ALA A 197 -0.24 -9.47 19.29
N LEU A 198 -0.73 -8.23 19.47
CA LEU A 198 -0.41 -7.11 18.57
C LEU A 198 1.08 -6.81 18.52
N PHE A 199 1.77 -6.85 19.68
CA PHE A 199 3.21 -6.65 19.73
C PHE A 199 3.97 -7.75 18.97
N ILE A 200 3.59 -9.01 19.15
CA ILE A 200 4.19 -10.14 18.42
C ILE A 200 3.92 -10.02 16.92
N ILE A 201 2.70 -9.66 16.51
CA ILE A 201 2.35 -9.43 15.09
C ILE A 201 3.22 -8.32 14.49
N GLY A 202 3.40 -7.20 15.20
CA GLY A 202 4.25 -6.10 14.78
C GLY A 202 5.72 -6.53 14.61
N LEU A 203 6.25 -7.33 15.53
CA LEU A 203 7.61 -7.90 15.44
C LEU A 203 7.76 -8.88 14.29
N LEU A 204 6.82 -9.82 14.14
CA LEU A 204 6.82 -10.80 13.04
C LEU A 204 6.81 -10.08 11.69
N ASN A 205 5.98 -9.05 11.54
CA ASN A 205 5.93 -8.25 10.32
C ASN A 205 7.29 -7.59 9.99
N LEU A 206 7.96 -6.98 10.99
CA LEU A 206 9.31 -6.43 10.80
C LEU A 206 10.32 -7.52 10.44
N TYR A 207 10.25 -8.69 11.09
CA TYR A 207 11.14 -9.81 10.81
C TYR A 207 10.99 -10.33 9.38
N TYR A 208 9.76 -10.64 8.95
CA TYR A 208 9.49 -11.10 7.58
C TYR A 208 9.86 -10.04 6.55
N ARG A 209 9.61 -8.76 6.82
CA ARG A 209 10.01 -7.67 5.95
C ARG A 209 11.53 -7.54 5.86
N SER A 210 12.22 -7.58 7.00
CA SER A 210 13.69 -7.53 7.07
C SER A 210 14.32 -8.70 6.32
N LYS A 211 13.80 -9.92 6.48
CA LYS A 211 14.25 -11.10 5.74
C LYS A 211 14.08 -10.93 4.22
N LYS A 212 12.92 -10.43 3.78
CA LYS A 212 12.66 -10.14 2.35
C LYS A 212 13.60 -9.06 1.81
N TYR A 213 13.91 -8.05 2.61
CA TYR A 213 14.80 -6.94 2.27
C TYR A 213 16.29 -7.35 2.28
N MET A 214 16.74 -8.17 3.23
CA MET A 214 18.12 -8.65 3.35
C MET A 214 18.54 -9.57 2.20
N ASN A 215 17.63 -10.40 1.69
CA ASN A 215 17.92 -11.29 0.55
C ASN A 215 18.27 -10.54 -0.74
N THR A 216 18.05 -9.23 -0.80
CA THR A 216 18.05 -8.46 -2.05
C THR A 216 18.79 -7.13 -1.97
N ARG A 217 18.97 -6.56 -0.77
CA ARG A 217 19.85 -5.40 -0.55
C ARG A 217 21.33 -5.71 -0.71
N ASN A 218 21.73 -6.98 -0.62
CA ASN A 218 23.10 -7.42 -0.86
C ASN A 218 23.44 -7.49 -2.36
N LEU A 219 23.10 -6.45 -3.13
CA LEU A 219 23.79 -6.20 -4.39
C LEU A 219 25.20 -5.74 -4.01
N PRO A 220 26.26 -6.51 -4.33
CA PRO A 220 27.62 -6.10 -4.01
C PRO A 220 27.91 -4.73 -4.61
N LYS A 221 28.66 -3.87 -3.92
CA LYS A 221 29.04 -2.55 -4.47
C LYS A 221 29.67 -2.68 -5.86
N GLU A 222 30.48 -3.72 -6.05
CA GLU A 222 31.08 -4.09 -7.34
C GLU A 222 30.04 -4.37 -8.43
N PHE A 223 28.92 -5.02 -8.09
CA PHE A 223 27.82 -5.27 -9.02
C PHE A 223 27.13 -3.97 -9.42
N ILE A 224 26.88 -3.07 -8.47
CA ILE A 224 26.26 -1.77 -8.76
C ILE A 224 27.17 -0.94 -9.67
N GLU A 225 28.49 -0.91 -9.40
CA GLU A 225 29.44 -0.20 -10.26
C GLU A 225 29.60 -0.84 -11.65
N LEU A 226 29.49 -2.17 -11.74
CA LEU A 226 29.46 -2.87 -13.03
C LEU A 226 28.21 -2.48 -13.84
N VAL A 227 27.05 -2.55 -13.22
CA VAL A 227 25.77 -2.17 -13.84
C VAL A 227 25.76 -0.69 -14.24
N LYS A 228 26.23 0.19 -13.36
CA LYS A 228 26.30 1.63 -13.63
C LYS A 228 27.13 1.91 -14.89
N ARG A 229 28.29 1.25 -15.04
CA ARG A 229 29.11 1.34 -16.26
C ARG A 229 28.37 0.85 -17.50
N GLN A 230 27.65 -0.27 -17.40
CA GLN A 230 26.83 -0.79 -18.51
C GLN A 230 25.73 0.19 -18.91
N LEU A 231 25.03 0.77 -17.94
CA LEU A 231 23.94 1.73 -18.18
C LEU A 231 24.45 3.04 -18.78
N ILE A 232 25.57 3.58 -18.32
CA ILE A 232 26.19 4.80 -18.92
C ILE A 232 26.56 4.54 -20.38
N ARG A 233 27.21 3.41 -20.66
CA ARG A 233 27.55 3.03 -22.05
C ARG A 233 26.29 2.89 -22.90
N LYS A 234 25.25 2.26 -22.36
CA LYS A 234 23.97 2.10 -23.07
C LYS A 234 23.26 3.43 -23.32
N GLU A 235 23.35 4.37 -22.38
CA GLU A 235 22.84 5.74 -22.54
C GLU A 235 23.53 6.46 -23.71
N GLU A 236 24.86 6.42 -23.76
CA GLU A 236 25.64 7.02 -24.85
C GLU A 236 25.34 6.37 -26.22
N GLU A 237 25.20 5.04 -26.25
CA GLU A 237 24.84 4.29 -27.46
C GLU A 237 23.44 4.70 -27.97
N LEU A 238 22.43 4.75 -27.09
CA LEU A 238 21.06 5.13 -27.45
C LEU A 238 20.95 6.61 -27.88
N GLN A 239 21.72 7.50 -27.26
CA GLN A 239 21.78 8.91 -27.68
C GLN A 239 22.38 9.05 -29.09
N LYS A 240 23.47 8.33 -29.38
CA LYS A 240 24.05 8.30 -30.72
C LYS A 240 23.07 7.73 -31.75
N GLU A 241 22.39 6.64 -31.42
CA GLU A 241 21.36 6.03 -32.27
C GLU A 241 20.23 7.01 -32.59
N GLN A 242 19.70 7.73 -31.59
CA GLN A 242 18.70 8.78 -31.83
C GLN A 242 19.21 9.87 -32.77
N THR A 243 20.43 10.38 -32.55
CA THR A 243 20.99 11.40 -33.44
C THR A 243 21.26 10.89 -34.85
N GLY A 244 21.58 9.60 -35.01
CA GLY A 244 21.73 8.96 -36.32
C GLY A 244 20.40 8.82 -37.04
N LEU A 245 19.37 8.27 -36.37
CA LEU A 245 18.03 8.11 -36.92
C LEU A 245 17.39 9.44 -37.34
N LEU A 246 17.64 10.52 -36.58
CA LEU A 246 17.18 11.87 -36.95
C LEU A 246 17.91 12.45 -38.17
N LYS A 247 19.18 12.09 -38.39
CA LYS A 247 19.94 12.51 -39.58
C LYS A 247 19.53 11.74 -40.83
N ASP A 248 19.23 10.45 -40.66
CA ASP A 248 18.85 9.54 -41.75
C ASP A 248 17.35 9.62 -42.08
N ASP A 249 16.59 10.48 -41.39
CA ASP A 249 15.15 10.66 -41.59
C ASP A 249 14.86 11.18 -43.01
N PRO A 250 14.15 10.40 -43.86
CA PRO A 250 13.86 10.79 -45.24
C PRO A 250 13.14 12.14 -45.35
N TYR A 251 12.36 12.51 -44.35
CA TYR A 251 11.58 13.75 -44.36
C TYR A 251 12.37 14.99 -43.91
N LEU A 252 13.55 14.81 -43.29
CA LEU A 252 14.41 15.91 -42.81
C LEU A 252 15.59 16.20 -43.76
N GLN A 253 15.67 15.53 -44.91
CA GLN A 253 16.77 15.71 -45.86
C GLN A 253 16.68 17.05 -46.60
N THR A 254 17.81 17.74 -46.69
CA THR A 254 17.94 19.00 -47.44
C THR A 254 17.84 18.75 -48.94
N GLY A 255 16.79 19.24 -49.59
CA GLY A 255 16.57 19.09 -51.03
C GLY A 255 15.25 18.42 -51.43
N ARG A 256 14.42 18.01 -50.45
CA ARG A 256 13.04 17.57 -50.72
C ARG A 256 12.24 18.73 -51.31
N THR A 257 11.92 18.65 -52.60
CA THR A 257 10.92 19.52 -53.21
C THR A 257 9.53 19.00 -52.84
N GLU A 258 8.52 19.86 -52.67
CA GLU A 258 7.12 19.45 -52.47
C GLU A 258 6.51 18.75 -53.72
N SER A 259 7.34 18.41 -54.71
CA SER A 259 6.92 17.69 -55.90
C SER A 259 6.51 16.28 -55.52
N ASN A 260 5.26 15.91 -55.81
CA ASN A 260 4.81 14.53 -55.74
C ASN A 260 5.85 13.63 -56.43
N SER A 261 6.23 12.52 -55.80
CA SER A 261 6.97 11.46 -56.47
C SER A 261 6.19 11.08 -57.73
N GLU A 262 6.83 11.15 -58.89
CA GLU A 262 6.19 10.80 -60.17
C GLU A 262 5.80 9.31 -60.22
N TYR A 263 6.39 8.50 -59.33
CA TYR A 263 6.19 7.07 -59.21
C TYR A 263 5.64 6.67 -57.84
N MET A 264 4.49 5.99 -57.85
CA MET A 264 3.82 5.47 -56.65
C MET A 264 4.72 4.55 -55.80
N ASP A 265 5.58 3.75 -56.44
CA ASP A 265 6.50 2.83 -55.75
C ASP A 265 7.57 3.57 -54.91
N GLU A 266 8.00 4.76 -55.34
CA GLU A 266 9.02 5.53 -54.64
C GLU A 266 8.45 6.21 -53.38
N ALA A 267 7.24 6.76 -53.46
CA ALA A 267 6.50 7.25 -52.28
C ALA A 267 6.26 6.14 -51.25
N ILE A 268 5.82 4.95 -51.69
CA ILE A 268 5.58 3.82 -50.79
C ILE A 268 6.88 3.42 -50.06
N LEU A 269 8.01 3.39 -50.75
CA LEU A 269 9.32 3.08 -50.15
C LEU A 269 9.78 4.15 -49.17
N GLU A 270 9.52 5.43 -49.44
CA GLU A 270 9.86 6.52 -48.54
C GLU A 270 9.03 6.48 -47.25
N ASP A 271 7.71 6.32 -47.37
CA ASP A 271 6.80 6.20 -46.23
C ASP A 271 7.13 4.95 -45.39
N THR A 272 7.46 3.83 -46.03
CA THR A 272 7.89 2.63 -45.33
C THR A 272 9.19 2.87 -44.55
N ARG A 273 10.16 3.59 -45.13
CA ARG A 273 11.40 3.94 -44.41
C ARG A 273 11.14 4.89 -43.23
N LYS A 274 10.26 5.87 -43.43
CA LYS A 274 9.86 6.81 -42.37
C LYS A 274 9.19 6.09 -41.21
N THR A 275 8.20 5.25 -41.48
CA THR A 275 7.49 4.49 -40.43
C THR A 275 8.43 3.59 -39.65
N VAL A 276 9.38 2.93 -40.31
CA VAL A 276 10.42 2.10 -39.64
C VAL A 276 11.36 2.97 -38.79
N SER A 277 11.79 4.13 -39.30
CA SER A 277 12.65 5.06 -38.56
C SER A 277 11.96 5.58 -37.31
N ASP A 278 10.71 6.02 -37.43
CA ASP A 278 9.91 6.53 -36.31
C ASP A 278 9.66 5.45 -35.25
N ALA A 279 9.37 4.22 -35.67
CA ALA A 279 9.24 3.08 -34.76
C ALA A 279 10.53 2.82 -33.97
N ARG A 280 11.69 2.82 -34.65
CA ARG A 280 13.00 2.67 -34.00
C ARG A 280 13.31 3.80 -33.03
N LEU A 281 12.99 5.03 -33.42
CA LEU A 281 13.19 6.22 -32.60
C LEU A 281 12.35 6.17 -31.32
N ASN A 282 11.08 5.75 -31.42
CA ASN A 282 10.20 5.54 -30.26
C ASN A 282 10.73 4.46 -29.30
N ILE A 283 11.24 3.34 -29.85
CA ILE A 283 11.85 2.27 -29.05
C ILE A 283 13.10 2.79 -28.34
N ALA A 284 14.00 3.48 -29.06
CA ALA A 284 15.22 4.04 -28.49
C ALA A 284 14.92 5.09 -27.39
N GLN A 285 13.90 5.94 -27.60
CA GLN A 285 13.42 6.89 -26.58
C GLN A 285 12.92 6.19 -25.33
N THR A 286 12.08 5.16 -25.48
CA THR A 286 11.53 4.41 -24.36
C THR A 286 12.66 3.75 -23.55
N MET A 287 13.59 3.07 -24.23
CA MET A 287 14.75 2.47 -23.57
C MET A 287 15.64 3.52 -22.88
N LEU A 288 15.84 4.68 -23.50
CA LEU A 288 16.64 5.76 -22.91
C LEU A 288 16.02 6.28 -21.60
N ILE A 289 14.68 6.38 -21.56
CA ILE A 289 13.95 6.75 -20.34
C ILE A 289 14.18 5.72 -19.23
N GLU A 290 14.08 4.42 -19.54
CA GLU A 290 14.33 3.35 -18.57
C GLU A 290 15.77 3.38 -18.02
N VAL A 291 16.75 3.55 -18.91
CA VAL A 291 18.17 3.66 -18.53
C VAL A 291 18.40 4.85 -17.61
N LYS A 292 17.83 6.02 -17.94
CA LYS A 292 17.93 7.22 -17.09
C LYS A 292 17.26 7.03 -15.74
N LYS A 293 16.10 6.36 -15.68
CA LYS A 293 15.45 6.01 -14.41
C LYS A 293 16.32 5.08 -13.57
N ALA A 294 16.90 4.04 -14.16
CA ALA A 294 17.80 3.12 -13.47
C ALA A 294 19.04 3.83 -12.91
N LEU A 295 19.67 4.72 -13.70
CA LEU A 295 20.80 5.55 -13.24
C LEU A 295 20.41 6.48 -12.09
N ALA A 296 19.23 7.10 -12.16
CA ALA A 296 18.70 7.92 -11.07
C ALA A 296 18.47 7.08 -9.81
N ALA A 297 17.90 5.88 -9.95
CA ALA A 297 17.69 4.93 -8.86
C ALA A 297 19.02 4.52 -8.19
N ILE A 298 20.09 4.32 -8.96
CA ILE A 298 21.44 4.07 -8.43
C ILE A 298 21.91 5.26 -7.60
N LYS A 299 21.77 6.48 -8.12
CA LYS A 299 22.22 7.73 -7.46
C LYS A 299 21.52 7.95 -6.11
N ILE A 300 20.23 7.63 -6.00
CA ILE A 300 19.44 7.77 -4.76
C ILE A 300 19.48 6.52 -3.86
N GLY A 301 20.25 5.49 -4.25
CA GLY A 301 20.39 4.25 -3.47
C GLY A 301 19.15 3.34 -3.44
N LYS A 302 18.25 3.47 -4.43
CA LYS A 302 17.03 2.66 -4.58
C LYS A 302 17.11 1.61 -5.69
N TYR A 303 18.24 1.52 -6.39
CA TYR A 303 18.43 0.54 -7.45
C TYR A 303 18.21 -0.90 -6.96
N GLY A 304 17.48 -1.69 -7.75
CA GLY A 304 17.08 -3.06 -7.39
C GLY A 304 15.83 -3.14 -6.52
N ILE A 305 15.06 -2.05 -6.37
CA ILE A 305 13.73 -2.06 -5.74
C ILE A 305 12.69 -1.70 -6.80
N CYS A 306 11.63 -2.50 -6.90
CA CYS A 306 10.52 -2.27 -7.81
C CYS A 306 9.78 -0.98 -7.47
N GLU A 307 9.61 -0.11 -8.47
CA GLU A 307 8.88 1.16 -8.33
C GLU A 307 7.40 0.98 -8.01
N VAL A 308 6.78 -0.14 -8.44
CA VAL A 308 5.35 -0.42 -8.25
C VAL A 308 5.06 -1.02 -6.87
N CYS A 309 5.66 -2.15 -6.51
CA CYS A 309 5.32 -2.82 -5.24
C CYS A 309 6.28 -2.52 -4.08
N GLY A 310 7.40 -1.83 -4.33
CA GLY A 310 8.43 -1.58 -3.32
C GLY A 310 9.13 -2.85 -2.83
N ASP A 311 8.93 -3.97 -3.54
CA ASP A 311 9.67 -5.21 -3.30
C ASP A 311 10.95 -5.21 -4.14
N PRO A 312 11.97 -5.93 -3.68
CA PRO A 312 13.20 -6.03 -4.42
C PRO A 312 13.07 -6.74 -5.78
N ILE A 313 13.95 -6.39 -6.70
CA ILE A 313 14.09 -7.00 -8.02
C ILE A 313 15.17 -8.08 -7.94
N ASP A 314 14.90 -9.23 -8.55
CA ASP A 314 15.84 -10.35 -8.59
C ASP A 314 17.18 -9.93 -9.21
N LYS A 315 18.29 -10.27 -8.55
CA LYS A 315 19.65 -10.01 -9.04
C LYS A 315 19.91 -10.65 -10.40
N ALA A 316 19.37 -11.86 -10.65
CA ALA A 316 19.50 -12.52 -11.94
C ALA A 316 18.83 -11.69 -13.05
N ARG A 317 17.66 -11.09 -12.75
CA ARG A 317 16.99 -10.17 -13.68
C ARG A 317 17.78 -8.90 -13.89
N LEU A 318 18.29 -8.26 -12.83
CA LEU A 318 19.12 -7.05 -12.97
C LEU A 318 20.43 -7.33 -13.74
N LYS A 319 20.94 -8.57 -13.71
CA LYS A 319 22.11 -8.97 -14.49
C LYS A 319 21.77 -9.11 -15.98
N ALA A 320 20.56 -9.57 -16.32
CA ALA A 320 20.10 -9.72 -17.70
C ALA A 320 19.56 -8.41 -18.29
N TYR A 321 18.82 -7.63 -17.49
CA TYR A 321 18.17 -6.37 -17.84
C TYR A 321 18.51 -5.29 -16.80
N PRO A 322 19.67 -4.63 -16.93
CA PRO A 322 20.14 -3.65 -15.93
C PRO A 322 19.27 -2.39 -15.84
N GLN A 323 18.50 -2.06 -16.87
CA GLN A 323 17.59 -0.92 -16.89
C GLN A 323 16.23 -1.20 -16.23
N ALA A 324 15.99 -2.44 -15.77
CA ALA A 324 14.70 -2.81 -15.18
C ALA A 324 14.41 -2.04 -13.88
N THR A 325 13.30 -1.30 -13.85
CA THR A 325 12.84 -0.52 -12.68
C THR A 325 11.69 -1.19 -11.91
N THR A 326 11.03 -2.18 -12.49
CA THR A 326 9.95 -2.95 -11.85
C THR A 326 10.44 -4.35 -11.46
N CYS A 327 9.66 -5.20 -10.79
CA CYS A 327 9.97 -6.64 -10.60
C CYS A 327 9.30 -7.48 -11.72
N LEU A 328 9.61 -8.78 -11.81
CA LEU A 328 9.03 -9.67 -12.84
C LEU A 328 7.50 -9.59 -12.89
N LYS A 329 6.87 -9.52 -11.71
CA LYS A 329 5.41 -9.43 -11.58
C LYS A 329 4.79 -8.17 -12.19
N HIS A 330 5.57 -7.10 -12.33
CA HIS A 330 5.13 -5.80 -12.85
C HIS A 330 5.91 -5.41 -14.12
N ALA A 331 6.51 -6.39 -14.79
CA ALA A 331 7.26 -6.16 -16.04
C ALA A 331 6.31 -6.07 -17.25
N ASP A 332 5.19 -6.80 -17.21
CA ASP A 332 4.35 -7.06 -18.38
C ASP A 332 3.12 -6.14 -18.50
N GLY A 333 3.04 -5.08 -17.69
CA GLY A 333 2.00 -4.05 -17.84
C GLY A 333 0.59 -4.47 -17.40
N GLU A 334 0.44 -5.33 -16.39
CA GLU A 334 -0.84 -5.68 -15.74
C GLU A 334 -0.91 -5.38 -14.23
#